data_AF-A0A0D2D3Z3-F1
#
_entry.id   AF-A0A0D2D3Z3-F1
#
_cell.length_a   1.000
_cell.length_b   1.000
_cell.length_c   1.000
_cell.angle_alpha   90.00
_cell.angle_beta   90.00
_cell.angle_gamma   90.00
#
_symmetry.space_group_name_H-M   'P 1'
#
loop_
_entity.id
_entity.type
_entity.pdbx_description
1 polymer ?
#
loop_
_entity_poly.entity_id
_entity_poly.type
_entity_poly.pdbx_seq_one_letter_code
_entity_poly.pdbx_strand_id
1 'polypeptide(L)'
;MCSNPEDSSPTGLNSVPPPPMLSYQDGNGTLREIFVPASRYEEVLRLHEKQDWKALSQFSPWSDCPPPPQRHPDSMTYTPKGSEGDGKRRTIYLPQGTAERATLLFVHEDWAALENEFEIYIENEHARGVERMRKAREDQAASQR
;
A
#
# COMPACT_ATOMS: atom_id res chain seq x y z
N MET A 1 26.73 9.48 3.31
CA MET A 1 26.05 10.21 2.22
C MET A 1 25.60 9.18 1.20
N CYS A 2 24.33 8.80 1.19
CA CYS A 2 23.81 7.88 0.17
C CYS A 2 23.47 8.72 -1.06
N SER A 3 24.27 8.57 -2.12
CA SER A 3 24.02 9.20 -3.41
C SER A 3 22.78 8.58 -4.03
N ASN A 4 21.79 9.40 -4.39
CA ASN A 4 20.67 8.98 -5.23
C ASN A 4 21.21 8.63 -6.62
N PRO A 5 20.98 7.43 -7.16
CA PRO A 5 21.08 7.21 -8.59
C PRO A 5 19.76 7.62 -9.23
N GLU A 6 19.88 8.59 -10.13
CA GLU A 6 18.84 9.04 -11.04
C GLU A 6 18.31 7.89 -11.92
N ASP A 7 17.02 8.00 -12.20
CA ASP A 7 16.34 7.65 -13.45
C ASP A 7 17.04 6.61 -14.36
N SER A 8 16.59 5.37 -14.28
CA SER A 8 16.70 4.40 -15.37
C SER A 8 15.63 3.33 -15.19
N SER A 9 14.49 3.54 -15.86
CA SER A 9 13.48 2.49 -16.05
C SER A 9 14.04 1.36 -16.92
N PRO A 10 13.76 0.09 -16.63
CA PRO A 10 13.64 -0.91 -17.68
C PRO A 10 12.21 -1.44 -17.74
N THR A 11 11.73 -1.40 -18.98
CA THR A 11 10.55 -2.06 -19.51
C THR A 11 10.57 -3.56 -19.20
N GLY A 12 9.44 -4.10 -18.73
CA GLY A 12 9.15 -5.53 -18.86
C GLY A 12 8.97 -6.29 -17.54
N LEU A 13 7.79 -6.87 -17.40
CA LEU A 13 7.29 -7.80 -16.36
C LEU A 13 6.76 -7.13 -15.09
N ASN A 14 5.48 -7.39 -14.85
CA ASN A 14 4.72 -7.18 -13.62
C ASN A 14 5.31 -8.00 -12.44
N SER A 15 6.57 -7.78 -12.11
CA SER A 15 7.18 -8.28 -10.89
C SER A 15 7.37 -7.08 -9.99
N VAL A 16 6.58 -7.05 -8.90
CA VAL A 16 6.82 -6.14 -7.78
C VAL A 16 8.33 -6.19 -7.49
N PRO A 17 9.06 -5.06 -7.56
CA PRO A 17 10.49 -5.09 -7.29
C PRO A 17 10.68 -5.73 -5.92
N PRO A 18 11.59 -6.72 -5.79
CA PRO A 18 11.80 -7.37 -4.51
C PRO A 18 12.07 -6.27 -3.47
N PRO A 19 11.49 -6.39 -2.27
CA PRO A 19 11.75 -5.41 -1.23
C PRO A 19 13.28 -5.26 -1.11
N PRO A 20 13.81 -4.04 -0.98
CA PRO A 20 15.25 -3.81 -0.93
C PRO A 20 15.85 -4.27 0.41
N MET A 21 15.37 -5.39 0.96
CA MET A 21 15.70 -5.94 2.25
C MET A 21 16.01 -7.43 2.10
N LEU A 22 17.14 -7.86 2.65
CA LEU A 22 17.43 -9.27 2.87
C LEU A 22 17.61 -9.53 4.36
N SER A 23 16.90 -10.54 4.87
CA SER A 23 17.06 -11.06 6.23
C SER A 23 17.82 -12.39 6.18
N TYR A 24 18.90 -12.51 6.97
CA TYR A 24 19.70 -13.75 7.06
C TYR A 24 20.18 -14.00 8.50
N GLN A 25 20.46 -15.26 8.85
CA GLN A 25 21.16 -15.60 10.08
C GLN A 25 22.66 -15.71 9.80
N ASP A 26 23.49 -14.99 10.58
CA ASP A 26 24.93 -15.14 10.48
C ASP A 26 25.43 -16.44 11.13
N GLY A 27 26.74 -16.72 11.01
CA GLY A 27 27.35 -17.92 11.59
C GLY A 27 27.25 -18.04 13.12
N ASN A 28 26.81 -16.98 13.82
CA ASN A 28 26.55 -17.00 15.26
C ASN A 28 25.05 -17.17 15.57
N GLY A 29 24.21 -17.40 14.56
CA GLY A 29 22.75 -17.49 14.69
C GLY A 29 22.06 -16.14 14.90
N THR A 30 22.75 -15.02 14.68
CA THR A 30 22.17 -13.69 14.84
C THR A 30 21.40 -13.31 13.58
N LEU A 31 20.12 -12.95 13.73
CA LEU A 31 19.32 -12.40 12.64
C LEU A 31 19.85 -11.02 12.26
N ARG A 32 20.17 -10.83 10.97
CA ARG A 32 20.60 -9.56 10.39
C ARG A 32 19.70 -9.19 9.23
N GLU A 33 19.43 -7.89 9.12
CA GLU A 33 18.64 -7.30 8.05
C GLU A 33 19.47 -6.22 7.37
N ILE A 34 19.64 -6.36 6.06
CA ILE A 34 20.45 -5.43 5.27
C ILE A 34 19.61 -4.81 4.15
N PHE A 35 19.94 -3.55 3.85
CA PHE A 35 19.45 -2.89 2.66
C PHE A 35 20.20 -3.41 1.42
N VAL A 36 19.44 -3.82 0.41
CA VAL A 36 19.95 -4.38 -0.84
C VAL A 36 19.47 -3.50 -2.00
N PRO A 37 20.38 -2.70 -2.61
CA PRO A 37 20.07 -1.99 -3.84
C PRO A 37 19.67 -2.98 -4.95
N ALA A 38 18.68 -2.64 -5.77
CA ALA A 38 18.23 -3.50 -6.87
C ALA A 38 19.38 -3.96 -7.79
N SER A 39 20.36 -3.08 -8.03
CA SER A 39 21.56 -3.37 -8.84
C SER A 39 22.51 -4.41 -8.23
N ARG A 40 22.40 -4.69 -6.93
CA ARG A 40 23.27 -5.64 -6.20
C ARG A 40 22.52 -6.87 -5.69
N TYR A 41 21.24 -7.01 -6.01
CA TYR A 41 20.42 -8.10 -5.48
C TYR A 41 20.96 -9.48 -5.83
N GLU A 42 21.35 -9.71 -7.09
CA GLU A 42 21.97 -10.97 -7.52
C GLU A 42 23.31 -11.26 -6.81
N GLU A 43 24.10 -10.23 -6.54
CA GLU A 43 25.37 -10.36 -5.85
C GLU A 43 25.14 -10.81 -4.39
N VAL A 44 24.22 -10.15 -3.70
CA VAL A 44 23.86 -10.46 -2.31
C VAL A 44 23.34 -11.90 -2.18
N LEU A 45 22.50 -12.36 -3.12
CA LEU A 45 22.02 -13.75 -3.13
C LEU A 45 23.18 -14.75 -3.25
N ARG A 46 24.16 -14.50 -4.13
CA ARG A 46 25.34 -15.36 -4.26
C ARG A 46 26.21 -15.36 -3.00
N LEU A 47 26.33 -14.22 -2.31
CA LEU A 47 27.06 -14.13 -1.04
C LEU A 47 26.35 -14.92 0.06
N HIS A 48 25.01 -14.86 0.09
CA HIS A 48 24.18 -15.62 1.02
C HIS A 48 24.29 -17.14 0.77
N GLU A 49 24.21 -17.59 -0.47
CA GLU A 49 24.42 -19.00 -0.84
C GLU A 49 25.81 -19.52 -0.44
N LYS A 50 26.84 -18.68 -0.58
CA LYS A 50 28.22 -18.98 -0.19
C LYS A 50 28.48 -18.85 1.31
N GLN A 51 27.50 -18.42 2.09
CA GLN A 51 27.64 -18.15 3.52
C GLN A 51 28.75 -17.14 3.83
N ASP A 52 29.00 -16.19 2.94
CA ASP A 52 30.01 -15.15 3.12
C ASP A 52 29.43 -14.01 3.99
N TRP A 53 29.30 -14.30 5.28
CA TRP A 53 28.72 -13.38 6.27
C TRP A 53 29.51 -12.07 6.39
N LYS A 54 30.83 -12.13 6.14
CA LYS A 54 31.72 -10.96 6.20
C LYS A 54 31.47 -10.01 5.04
N ALA A 55 31.22 -10.54 3.84
CA ALA A 55 30.83 -9.73 2.70
C ALA A 55 29.41 -9.16 2.88
N LEU A 56 28.47 -9.97 3.38
CA LEU A 56 27.11 -9.51 3.68
C LEU A 56 27.06 -8.41 4.74
N SER A 57 27.94 -8.42 5.74
CA SER A 57 28.00 -7.38 6.76
C SER A 57 28.55 -6.03 6.28
N GLN A 58 29.03 -5.93 5.03
CA GLN A 58 29.43 -4.64 4.44
C GLN A 58 28.24 -3.85 3.89
N PHE A 59 27.10 -4.50 3.70
CA PHE A 59 25.86 -3.83 3.31
C PHE A 59 25.29 -3.07 4.51
N SER A 60 24.67 -1.92 4.23
CA SER A 60 24.08 -1.09 5.26
C SER A 60 22.95 -1.84 5.99
N PRO A 61 22.88 -1.77 7.33
CA PRO A 61 21.73 -2.28 8.05
C PRO A 61 20.43 -1.68 7.52
N TRP A 62 19.37 -2.49 7.46
CA TRP A 62 18.05 -2.01 7.05
C TRP A 62 17.55 -0.85 7.93
N SER A 63 17.87 -0.87 9.23
CA SER A 63 17.54 0.19 10.19
C SER A 63 18.14 1.56 9.83
N ASP A 64 19.30 1.56 9.16
CA ASP A 64 20.04 2.78 8.81
C ASP A 64 19.60 3.34 7.45
N CYS A 65 18.87 2.53 6.67
CA CYS A 65 18.35 2.87 5.35
C CYS A 65 16.89 2.41 5.24
N PRO A 66 15.97 2.98 6.06
CA PRO A 66 14.57 2.69 5.90
C PRO A 66 14.15 3.09 4.46
N PRO A 67 13.28 2.30 3.80
CA PRO A 67 12.76 2.71 2.52
C PRO A 67 12.09 4.07 2.70
N PRO A 68 12.07 4.94 1.67
CA PRO A 68 11.25 6.13 1.75
C PRO A 68 9.85 5.67 2.17
N PRO A 69 9.23 6.33 3.17
CA PRO A 69 7.91 5.94 3.61
C PRO A 69 7.05 5.81 2.37
N GLN A 70 6.36 4.68 2.21
CA GLN A 70 5.33 4.57 1.18
C GLN A 70 4.42 5.78 1.43
N ARG A 71 4.55 6.81 0.58
CA ARG A 71 3.61 7.92 0.61
C ARG A 71 2.33 7.29 0.11
N HIS A 72 1.51 6.83 1.05
CA HIS A 72 0.12 6.59 0.74
C HIS A 72 -0.38 7.88 0.10
N PRO A 73 -0.99 7.82 -1.10
CA PRO A 73 -1.60 9.01 -1.66
C PRO A 73 -2.52 9.59 -0.59
N ASP A 74 -2.49 10.91 -0.42
CA ASP A 74 -3.43 11.58 0.48
C ASP A 74 -4.84 11.13 0.10
N SER A 75 -5.74 11.02 1.07
CA SER A 75 -7.09 10.56 0.78
C SER A 75 -8.12 11.49 1.39
N MET A 76 -9.24 11.63 0.69
CA MET A 76 -10.39 12.39 1.15
C MET A 76 -11.59 11.48 1.18
N THR A 77 -12.31 11.49 2.30
CA THR A 77 -13.56 10.72 2.45
C THR A 77 -14.74 11.69 2.46
N TYR A 78 -15.77 11.37 1.70
CA TYR A 78 -17.03 12.11 1.71
C TYR A 78 -18.24 11.17 1.66
N THR A 79 -19.39 11.71 2.06
CA THR A 79 -20.70 11.07 1.91
C THR A 79 -21.60 12.07 1.21
N PRO A 80 -21.90 11.91 -0.10
CA PRO A 80 -22.79 12.82 -0.78
C PRO A 80 -24.18 12.71 -0.17
N LYS A 81 -24.75 13.87 0.19
CA LYS A 81 -26.09 14.01 0.78
C LYS A 81 -26.97 14.83 -0.16
N GLY A 82 -28.29 14.78 0.03
CA GLY A 82 -29.24 15.53 -0.79
C GLY A 82 -29.77 14.75 -1.99
N SER A 83 -30.38 15.45 -2.96
CA SER A 83 -31.08 14.87 -4.11
C SER A 83 -30.19 14.08 -5.07
N GLU A 84 -28.89 14.35 -5.09
CA GLU A 84 -27.90 13.67 -5.94
C GLU A 84 -27.07 12.61 -5.18
N GLY A 85 -27.21 12.56 -3.86
CA GLY A 85 -26.42 11.68 -3.00
C GLY A 85 -27.12 10.37 -2.68
N ASP A 86 -26.44 9.24 -2.90
CA ASP A 86 -26.94 7.91 -2.49
C ASP A 86 -26.63 7.57 -1.01
N GLY A 87 -26.08 8.52 -0.26
CA GLY A 87 -25.75 8.37 1.16
C GLY A 87 -24.59 7.40 1.44
N LYS A 88 -23.89 6.91 0.42
CA LYS A 88 -22.75 5.99 0.61
C LYS A 88 -21.46 6.75 0.85
N ARG A 89 -20.69 6.27 1.83
CA ARG A 89 -19.34 6.76 2.11
C ARG A 89 -18.40 6.37 0.96
N ARG A 90 -17.66 7.36 0.47
CA ARG A 90 -16.69 7.25 -0.61
C ARG A 90 -15.34 7.76 -0.12
N THR A 91 -14.27 7.15 -0.60
CA THR A 91 -12.90 7.61 -0.39
C THR A 91 -12.24 7.80 -1.73
N ILE A 92 -11.67 8.98 -1.98
CA ILE A 92 -10.81 9.25 -3.14
C ILE A 92 -9.36 9.26 -2.71
N TYR A 93 -8.49 8.82 -3.61
CA TYR A 93 -7.05 9.06 -3.49
C TYR A 93 -6.66 10.33 -4.25
N LEU A 94 -5.78 11.10 -3.63
CA LEU A 94 -5.30 12.40 -4.09
C LEU A 94 -3.83 12.25 -4.51
N PRO A 95 -3.55 12.24 -5.82
CA PRO A 95 -2.19 12.41 -6.32
C PRO A 95 -1.58 13.73 -5.83
N GLN A 96 -0.25 13.80 -5.79
CA GLN A 96 0.46 14.99 -5.34
C GLN A 96 0.00 16.25 -6.11
N GLY A 97 -0.34 17.32 -5.38
CA GLY A 97 -0.74 18.60 -5.96
C GLY A 97 -2.21 18.71 -6.37
N THR A 98 -3.03 17.69 -6.09
CA THR A 98 -4.46 17.70 -6.48
C THR A 98 -5.43 18.02 -5.32
N ALA A 99 -4.91 18.15 -4.09
CA ALA A 99 -5.73 18.36 -2.90
C ALA A 99 -6.60 19.62 -2.98
N GLU A 100 -6.06 20.75 -3.44
CA GLU A 100 -6.82 22.00 -3.59
C GLU A 100 -7.99 21.84 -4.57
N ARG A 101 -7.76 21.13 -5.69
CA ARG A 101 -8.78 20.85 -6.70
C ARG A 101 -9.90 19.97 -6.12
N ALA A 102 -9.54 18.90 -5.43
CA ALA A 102 -10.50 18.02 -4.78
C ALA A 102 -11.32 18.76 -3.71
N THR A 103 -10.68 19.63 -2.92
CA THR A 103 -11.38 20.47 -1.92
C THR A 103 -12.37 21.43 -2.59
N LEU A 104 -12.00 22.06 -3.71
CA LEU A 104 -12.93 22.93 -4.44
C LEU A 104 -14.16 22.17 -4.93
N LEU A 105 -13.97 21.02 -5.56
CA LEU A 105 -15.08 20.18 -6.02
C LEU A 105 -15.98 19.72 -4.86
N PHE A 106 -15.38 19.36 -3.73
CA PHE A 106 -16.11 18.98 -2.52
C PHE A 106 -16.95 20.13 -1.96
N VAL A 107 -16.38 21.33 -1.86
CA VAL A 107 -17.09 22.53 -1.35
C VAL A 107 -18.24 22.94 -2.26
N HIS A 108 -18.07 22.74 -3.57
CA HIS A 108 -19.12 23.02 -4.57
C HIS A 108 -20.14 21.88 -4.72
N GLU A 109 -19.99 20.79 -3.98
CA GLU A 109 -20.83 19.59 -4.09
C GLU A 109 -20.88 19.03 -5.52
N ASP A 110 -19.85 19.27 -6.33
CA ASP A 110 -19.73 18.72 -7.68
C ASP A 110 -19.21 17.29 -7.60
N TRP A 111 -20.10 16.39 -7.16
CA TRP A 111 -19.79 14.99 -6.95
C TRP A 111 -19.34 14.33 -8.25
N ALA A 112 -20.01 14.62 -9.37
CA ALA A 112 -19.72 14.03 -10.67
C ALA A 112 -18.30 14.35 -11.16
N ALA A 113 -17.84 15.59 -11.02
CA ALA A 113 -16.45 15.95 -11.34
C ALA A 113 -15.47 15.24 -10.40
N LEU A 114 -15.81 15.13 -9.10
CA LEU A 114 -15.04 14.40 -8.11
C LEU A 114 -14.89 12.90 -8.45
N GLU A 115 -15.94 12.27 -8.99
CA GLU A 115 -15.93 10.85 -9.39
C GLU A 115 -15.21 10.59 -10.70
N ASN A 116 -15.14 11.58 -11.59
CA ASN A 116 -14.47 11.45 -12.87
C ASN A 116 -12.97 11.82 -12.80
N GLU A 117 -12.62 12.82 -11.98
CA GLU A 117 -11.24 13.30 -11.85
C GLU A 117 -10.40 12.43 -10.91
N PHE A 118 -11.01 11.69 -9.96
CA PHE A 118 -10.30 10.94 -8.93
C PHE A 118 -10.74 9.49 -8.82
N GLU A 119 -9.80 8.60 -8.49
CA GLU A 119 -10.10 7.19 -8.24
C GLU A 119 -10.89 7.02 -6.94
N ILE A 120 -12.15 6.54 -7.04
CA ILE A 120 -13.04 6.33 -5.90
C ILE A 120 -13.07 4.88 -5.44
N TYR A 121 -12.98 4.72 -4.13
CA TYR A 121 -13.31 3.51 -3.40
C TYR A 121 -14.62 3.72 -2.64
N ILE A 122 -15.66 2.99 -3.06
CA ILE A 122 -16.96 3.00 -2.39
C ILE A 122 -16.95 1.91 -1.33
N GLU A 123 -17.08 2.30 -0.07
CA GLU A 123 -17.08 1.37 1.05
C GLU A 123 -18.45 0.68 1.13
N ASN A 124 -18.76 -0.28 0.23
CA ASN A 124 -19.92 -1.16 0.38
C ASN A 124 -19.99 -2.34 -0.63
N GLU A 125 -19.49 -3.52 -0.22
CA GLU A 125 -20.14 -4.83 -0.48
C GLU A 125 -19.83 -5.92 0.58
N HIS A 126 -18.92 -5.73 1.54
CA HIS A 126 -18.68 -6.76 2.58
C HIS A 126 -19.60 -6.65 3.82
N ALA A 127 -20.03 -5.46 4.22
CA ALA A 127 -20.80 -5.30 5.46
C ALA A 127 -22.28 -5.75 5.36
N ARG A 128 -22.92 -5.63 4.18
CA ARG A 128 -24.33 -6.01 3.98
C ARG A 128 -24.58 -7.50 3.75
N GLY A 129 -23.54 -8.28 3.43
CA GLY A 129 -23.63 -9.74 3.35
C GLY A 129 -23.66 -10.40 4.73
N VAL A 130 -22.83 -9.89 5.65
CA VAL A 130 -22.69 -10.42 7.01
C VAL A 130 -23.93 -10.14 7.86
N GLU A 131 -24.51 -8.93 7.78
CA GLU A 131 -25.73 -8.60 8.54
C GLU A 131 -26.97 -9.37 8.03
N ARG A 132 -27.05 -9.62 6.71
CA ARG A 132 -28.10 -10.46 6.12
C ARG A 132 -27.97 -11.92 6.53
N MET A 133 -26.75 -12.47 6.60
CA MET A 133 -26.51 -13.83 7.10
C MET A 133 -26.75 -13.97 8.60
N ARG A 134 -26.43 -12.94 9.40
CA ARG A 134 -26.72 -12.94 10.85
C ARG A 134 -28.23 -12.94 11.11
N LYS A 135 -28.97 -12.06 10.41
CA LYS A 135 -30.42 -11.97 10.54
C LYS A 135 -31.15 -13.23 10.04
N ALA A 136 -30.70 -13.83 8.94
CA ALA A 136 -31.24 -15.09 8.45
C ALA A 136 -31.01 -16.27 9.42
N ARG A 137 -29.88 -16.30 10.13
CA ARG A 137 -29.61 -17.31 11.17
C ARG A 137 -30.47 -17.13 12.42
N GLU A 138 -30.75 -15.90 12.82
CA GLU A 138 -31.61 -15.61 13.97
C GLU A 138 -33.08 -15.97 13.67
N ASP A 139 -33.58 -15.66 12.48
CA ASP A 139 -34.94 -16.01 12.05
C ASP A 139 -35.12 -17.54 11.92
N GLN A 140 -34.08 -18.25 11.45
CA GLN A 140 -34.09 -19.71 11.31
C GLN A 140 -34.01 -20.42 12.68
N ALA A 141 -33.33 -19.83 13.66
CA ALA A 141 -33.29 -20.32 15.04
C ALA A 141 -34.60 -20.04 15.81
N ALA A 142 -35.30 -18.95 15.49
CA ALA A 142 -36.60 -18.62 16.08
C ALA A 142 -37.75 -19.50 15.54
N SER A 143 -37.65 -19.97 14.29
CA SER A 143 -38.67 -20.83 13.65
C SER A 143 -38.58 -22.32 14.03
N GLN A 144 -37.58 -22.73 14.82
CA GLN A 144 -37.41 -24.11 15.32
C GLN A 144 -37.79 -24.27 16.81
N ARG A 145 -38.47 -23.28 17.40
CA ARG A 145 -39.06 -23.37 18.74
C ARG A 145 -40.57 -23.45 18.69
#